data_AF-A0A8T1VSI5-F1
#
_entry.id   AF-A0A8T1VSI5-F1
#
_cell.length_a   1.000
_cell.length_b   1.000
_cell.length_c   1.000
_cell.angle_alpha   90.00
_cell.angle_beta   90.00
_cell.angle_gamma   90.00
#
_symmetry.space_group_name_H-M   'P 1'
#
loop_
_entity.id
_entity.type
_entity.pdbx_description
1 polymer ?
#
loop_
_entity_poly.entity_id
_entity_poly.type
_entity_poly.pdbx_seq_one_letter_code
_entity_poly.pdbx_strand_id
1 'polypeptide(L)'
;MAEYADVKYARPLMFGEFGCNKGENTIDGFENQRGFYDAKWMNEEKEMTDEIVGGNVFEFSTEIANLVAKSALIETADAGKYGVGYFQPDDCDHDTVPCEFTPYPEFDNLKKAYTTTANSTVTHDSYAPSRTKILACPKSMSIELPPTPNVPVLECTALQPVCEGSTANAYEHADSSTSVGDKLAPSNGASAQTSSNSGNTKSAAASSATSTLALSVAAAVAAALSNM
;
A
#
# COMPACT_ATOMS: atom_id res chain seq x y z
N MET A 1 -5.39 -13.71 -23.03
CA MET A 1 -6.35 -12.61 -22.83
C MET A 1 -7.80 -12.97 -23.14
N ALA A 2 -8.09 -13.77 -24.17
CA ALA A 2 -9.46 -14.23 -24.46
C ALA A 2 -10.17 -14.88 -23.26
N GLU A 3 -9.47 -15.75 -22.50
CA GLU A 3 -10.04 -16.38 -21.30
C GLU A 3 -10.46 -15.37 -20.23
N TYR A 4 -9.68 -14.29 -20.03
CA TYR A 4 -10.03 -13.23 -19.09
C TYR A 4 -11.28 -12.47 -19.53
N ALA A 5 -11.35 -12.14 -20.83
CA ALA A 5 -12.51 -11.50 -21.43
C ALA A 5 -13.78 -12.36 -21.32
N ASP A 6 -13.66 -13.68 -21.49
CA ASP A 6 -14.77 -14.63 -21.37
C ASP A 6 -15.31 -14.75 -19.93
N VAL A 7 -14.41 -14.70 -18.94
CA VAL A 7 -14.79 -14.77 -17.52
C VAL A 7 -15.54 -13.52 -17.08
N LYS A 8 -15.27 -12.35 -17.69
CA LYS A 8 -15.88 -11.05 -17.35
C LYS A 8 -15.77 -10.70 -15.87
N TYR A 9 -14.58 -10.90 -15.30
CA TYR A 9 -14.35 -10.63 -13.88
C TYR A 9 -14.58 -9.16 -13.56
N ALA A 10 -15.47 -8.88 -12.60
CA ALA A 10 -15.93 -7.52 -12.33
C ALA A 10 -14.93 -6.64 -11.58
N ARG A 11 -13.86 -7.23 -11.03
CA ARG A 11 -12.83 -6.48 -10.29
C ARG A 11 -11.60 -6.23 -11.17
N PRO A 12 -10.85 -5.14 -10.92
CA PRO A 12 -9.56 -4.92 -11.57
C PRO A 12 -8.64 -6.13 -11.38
N LEU A 13 -7.95 -6.52 -12.44
CA LEU A 13 -6.92 -7.56 -12.40
C LEU A 13 -5.56 -6.88 -12.54
N MET A 14 -4.61 -7.26 -11.71
CA MET A 14 -3.24 -6.79 -11.80
C MET A 14 -2.30 -7.97 -11.70
N PHE A 15 -1.10 -7.85 -12.28
CA PHE A 15 -0.02 -8.77 -11.95
C PHE A 15 0.50 -8.41 -10.57
N GLY A 16 0.27 -9.30 -9.60
CA GLY A 16 0.86 -9.16 -8.27
C GLY A 16 2.38 -9.03 -8.37
N GLU A 17 2.98 -9.83 -9.25
CA GLU A 17 4.41 -9.88 -9.56
C GLU A 17 4.61 -10.14 -11.07
N PHE A 18 5.62 -9.50 -11.67
CA PHE A 18 6.08 -9.75 -13.04
C PHE A 18 7.59 -9.58 -13.18
N GLY A 19 8.14 -9.83 -14.37
CA GLY A 19 9.57 -9.62 -14.67
C GLY A 19 10.38 -10.90 -14.58
N CYS A 20 10.02 -11.90 -15.39
CA CYS A 20 10.78 -13.14 -15.52
C CYS A 20 12.26 -12.86 -15.81
N ASN A 21 13.18 -13.46 -15.05
CA ASN A 21 14.63 -13.31 -15.19
C ASN A 21 15.28 -14.32 -16.15
N LYS A 22 14.46 -15.01 -16.98
CA LYS A 22 14.95 -15.91 -18.02
C LYS A 22 15.14 -15.13 -19.31
N GLY A 23 16.38 -15.01 -19.76
CA GLY A 23 16.76 -14.39 -21.02
C GLY A 23 18.20 -14.77 -21.35
N GLU A 24 18.61 -14.58 -22.61
CA GLU A 24 19.99 -14.79 -23.04
C GLU A 24 20.55 -13.45 -23.55
N ASN A 25 21.11 -12.67 -22.63
CA ASN A 25 21.74 -11.39 -22.93
C ASN A 25 22.77 -11.02 -21.85
N THR A 26 23.74 -10.20 -22.23
CA THR A 26 24.74 -9.65 -21.32
C THR A 26 24.82 -8.13 -21.55
N ILE A 27 24.69 -7.35 -20.49
CA ILE A 27 24.81 -5.88 -20.51
C ILE A 27 25.78 -5.51 -19.40
N ASP A 28 26.83 -4.76 -19.75
CA ASP A 28 27.86 -4.31 -18.80
C ASP A 28 28.43 -5.44 -17.92
N GLY A 29 28.63 -6.63 -18.49
CA GLY A 29 29.11 -7.83 -17.79
C GLY A 29 27.99 -8.66 -17.16
N PHE A 30 26.87 -8.06 -16.79
CA PHE A 30 25.75 -8.76 -16.15
C PHE A 30 24.93 -9.59 -17.14
N GLU A 31 24.79 -10.87 -16.85
CA GLU A 31 23.95 -11.81 -17.61
C GLU A 31 22.47 -11.70 -17.21
N ASN A 32 21.60 -12.09 -18.15
CA ASN A 32 20.14 -12.22 -18.03
C ASN A 32 19.41 -10.94 -17.60
N GLN A 33 19.86 -9.78 -18.10
CA GLN A 33 19.26 -8.50 -17.75
C GLN A 33 17.88 -8.33 -18.38
N ARG A 34 16.86 -8.06 -17.57
CA ARG A 34 15.47 -7.97 -18.05
C ARG A 34 15.24 -6.71 -18.87
N GLY A 35 14.52 -6.87 -19.98
CA GLY A 35 14.11 -5.76 -20.86
C GLY A 35 12.77 -5.11 -20.50
N PHE A 36 11.99 -5.73 -19.61
CA PHE A 36 10.68 -5.25 -19.12
C PHE A 36 9.65 -4.90 -20.21
N TYR A 37 9.60 -5.67 -21.31
CA TYR A 37 8.57 -5.52 -22.34
C TYR A 37 7.16 -5.81 -21.81
N ASP A 38 7.04 -6.65 -20.79
CA ASP A 38 5.82 -6.88 -20.04
C ASP A 38 5.23 -5.60 -19.45
N ALA A 39 6.07 -4.70 -18.91
CA ALA A 39 5.63 -3.38 -18.44
C ALA A 39 4.98 -2.56 -19.55
N LYS A 40 5.53 -2.57 -20.76
CA LYS A 40 4.87 -1.94 -21.92
C LYS A 40 3.56 -2.64 -22.24
N TRP A 41 3.56 -3.96 -22.33
CA TRP A 41 2.39 -4.73 -22.74
C TRP A 41 1.21 -4.52 -21.81
N MET A 42 1.41 -4.62 -20.50
CA MET A 42 0.33 -4.50 -19.53
C MET A 42 -0.24 -3.07 -19.39
N ASN A 43 0.50 -2.05 -19.81
CA ASN A 43 0.10 -0.65 -19.65
C ASN A 43 -0.31 0.05 -20.97
N GLU A 44 0.08 -0.48 -22.12
CA GLU A 44 -0.17 0.18 -23.43
C GLU A 44 -0.88 -0.69 -24.46
N GLU A 45 -0.70 -2.01 -24.44
CA GLU A 45 -1.29 -2.87 -25.46
C GLU A 45 -2.77 -3.12 -25.14
N LYS A 46 -3.64 -2.86 -26.11
CA LYS A 46 -5.10 -2.84 -25.90
C LYS A 46 -5.63 -4.18 -25.42
N GLU A 47 -5.13 -5.27 -25.98
CA GLU A 47 -5.51 -6.64 -25.63
C GLU A 47 -5.17 -7.00 -24.18
N MET A 48 -4.20 -6.31 -23.58
CA MET A 48 -3.82 -6.47 -22.17
C MET A 48 -4.56 -5.50 -21.27
N THR A 49 -4.52 -4.20 -21.60
CA THR A 49 -5.10 -3.09 -20.81
C THR A 49 -6.62 -3.16 -20.66
N ASP A 50 -7.31 -3.87 -21.57
CA ASP A 50 -8.74 -4.15 -21.43
C ASP A 50 -9.07 -5.02 -20.21
N GLU A 51 -8.11 -5.84 -19.77
CA GLU A 51 -8.33 -6.79 -18.68
C GLU A 51 -7.44 -6.54 -17.46
N ILE A 52 -6.17 -6.16 -17.69
CA ILE A 52 -5.11 -5.98 -16.70
C ILE A 52 -4.85 -4.49 -16.49
N VAL A 53 -4.72 -4.07 -15.23
CA VAL A 53 -4.47 -2.68 -14.82
C VAL A 53 -3.05 -2.50 -14.27
N GLY A 54 -2.06 -3.04 -14.97
CA GLY A 54 -0.65 -2.99 -14.57
C GLY A 54 -0.22 -4.11 -13.61
N GLY A 55 0.85 -3.85 -12.84
CA GLY A 55 1.43 -4.81 -11.91
C GLY A 55 2.71 -4.33 -11.24
N ASN A 56 3.34 -5.18 -10.43
CA ASN A 56 4.59 -4.88 -9.72
C ASN A 56 5.74 -5.77 -10.21
N VAL A 57 6.91 -5.18 -10.50
CA VAL A 57 8.12 -5.98 -10.76
C VAL A 57 8.51 -6.72 -9.50
N PHE A 58 8.78 -8.01 -9.65
CA PHE A 58 9.47 -8.80 -8.65
C PHE A 58 10.96 -8.85 -9.00
N GLU A 59 11.86 -8.23 -8.27
CA GLU A 59 11.68 -7.41 -7.06
C GLU A 59 12.67 -6.23 -7.05
N PHE A 60 12.66 -5.41 -6.00
CA PHE A 60 13.53 -4.23 -5.93
C PHE A 60 15.00 -4.61 -5.69
N SER A 61 15.28 -5.36 -4.63
CA SER A 61 16.63 -5.76 -4.22
C SER A 61 16.80 -7.26 -4.31
N THR A 62 17.99 -7.70 -4.73
CA THR A 62 18.30 -9.13 -4.80
C THR A 62 18.53 -9.66 -3.40
N GLU A 63 17.74 -10.66 -3.01
CA GLU A 63 17.96 -11.38 -1.76
C GLU A 63 19.04 -12.44 -1.94
N ILE A 64 20.18 -12.29 -1.24
CA ILE A 64 21.30 -13.24 -1.28
C ILE A 64 20.84 -14.66 -0.88
N ALA A 65 19.86 -14.76 0.03
CA ALA A 65 19.29 -16.02 0.49
C ALA A 65 18.64 -16.85 -0.64
N ASN A 66 18.17 -16.17 -1.69
CA ASN A 66 17.48 -16.79 -2.83
C ASN A 66 18.46 -17.23 -3.94
N LEU A 67 19.71 -16.75 -3.91
CA LEU A 67 20.73 -17.16 -4.88
C LEU A 67 21.07 -18.65 -4.73
N VAL A 68 21.29 -19.33 -5.86
CA VAL A 68 21.65 -20.76 -5.87
C VAL A 68 23.01 -20.97 -5.21
N ALA A 69 23.99 -20.12 -5.52
CA ALA A 69 25.33 -20.19 -4.94
C ALA A 69 25.41 -19.67 -3.49
N LYS A 70 24.39 -18.92 -3.01
CA LYS A 70 24.29 -18.34 -1.66
C LYS A 70 25.50 -17.55 -1.18
N SER A 71 26.37 -17.07 -2.07
CA SER A 71 27.67 -16.57 -1.64
C SER A 71 28.23 -15.36 -2.36
N ALA A 72 27.57 -14.82 -3.41
CA ALA A 72 27.92 -13.51 -3.95
C ALA A 72 26.91 -13.00 -4.98
N LEU A 73 26.71 -11.69 -4.97
CA LEU A 73 26.07 -10.92 -6.04
C LEU A 73 27.07 -10.79 -7.19
N ILE A 74 27.03 -11.75 -8.11
CA ILE A 74 27.95 -11.82 -9.26
C ILE A 74 27.25 -11.40 -10.57
N GLU A 75 28.06 -11.06 -11.56
CA GLU A 75 27.59 -10.70 -12.89
C GLU A 75 26.88 -11.88 -13.61
N THR A 76 27.20 -13.12 -13.26
CA THR A 76 26.62 -14.34 -13.84
C THR A 76 25.11 -14.46 -13.58
N ALA A 77 24.43 -15.19 -14.45
CA ALA A 77 23.03 -15.55 -14.27
C ALA A 77 22.84 -16.44 -13.04
N ASP A 78 21.77 -16.18 -12.27
CA ASP A 78 21.33 -17.01 -11.15
C ASP A 78 19.80 -17.04 -11.12
N ALA A 79 19.23 -18.19 -10.81
CA ALA A 79 17.78 -18.37 -10.79
C ALA A 79 17.08 -17.52 -9.71
N GLY A 80 17.77 -17.18 -8.62
CA GLY A 80 17.27 -16.32 -7.55
C GLY A 80 17.56 -14.83 -7.73
N LYS A 81 18.26 -14.42 -8.79
CA LYS A 81 18.59 -13.01 -9.06
C LYS A 81 17.37 -12.31 -9.69
N TYR A 82 16.44 -11.87 -8.86
CA TYR A 82 15.23 -11.15 -9.29
C TYR A 82 15.23 -9.66 -8.93
N GLY A 83 16.14 -9.20 -8.07
CA GLY A 83 16.25 -7.78 -7.77
C GLY A 83 16.80 -6.99 -8.94
N VAL A 84 16.31 -5.78 -9.17
CA VAL A 84 16.89 -4.83 -10.15
C VAL A 84 18.21 -4.22 -9.68
N GLY A 85 18.68 -4.60 -8.50
CA GLY A 85 19.95 -4.23 -7.91
C GLY A 85 20.11 -4.94 -6.58
N TYR A 86 20.97 -4.40 -5.72
CA TYR A 86 21.25 -4.97 -4.40
C TYR A 86 21.74 -3.90 -3.42
N PHE A 87 21.72 -4.22 -2.13
CA PHE A 87 22.28 -3.36 -1.09
C PHE A 87 23.66 -3.85 -0.64
N GLN A 88 24.54 -2.92 -0.35
CA GLN A 88 25.86 -3.17 0.25
C GLN A 88 26.21 -2.13 1.33
N PRO A 89 27.14 -2.43 2.24
CA PRO A 89 27.81 -3.73 2.42
C PRO A 89 26.86 -4.81 2.99
N ASP A 90 27.27 -6.09 2.96
CA ASP A 90 26.44 -7.22 3.41
C ASP A 90 26.06 -7.14 4.91
N ASP A 91 26.78 -6.36 5.70
CA ASP A 91 26.56 -6.12 7.13
C ASP A 91 25.80 -4.81 7.42
N CYS A 92 25.20 -4.18 6.40
CA CYS A 92 24.40 -2.98 6.59
C CYS A 92 23.13 -3.25 7.42
N ASP A 93 22.71 -2.27 8.24
CA ASP A 93 21.60 -2.42 9.21
C ASP A 93 20.58 -1.27 9.17
N HIS A 94 20.75 -0.32 8.24
CA HIS A 94 19.96 0.92 8.14
C HIS A 94 19.98 1.83 9.39
N ASP A 95 20.89 1.59 10.35
CA ASP A 95 21.06 2.37 11.58
C ASP A 95 22.51 2.84 11.73
N THR A 96 23.42 1.90 11.99
CA THR A 96 24.85 2.19 12.21
C THR A 96 25.69 2.02 10.96
N VAL A 97 25.32 1.07 10.09
CA VAL A 97 25.98 0.79 8.81
C VAL A 97 24.98 1.06 7.68
N PRO A 98 25.14 2.16 6.92
CA PRO A 98 24.23 2.51 5.84
C PRO A 98 24.18 1.45 4.74
N CYS A 99 22.98 1.11 4.28
CA CYS A 99 22.78 0.26 3.10
C CYS A 99 22.75 1.13 1.82
N GLU A 100 23.76 0.99 0.97
CA GLU A 100 23.84 1.64 -0.33
C GLU A 100 23.28 0.73 -1.43
N PHE A 101 22.31 1.23 -2.19
CA PHE A 101 21.73 0.50 -3.31
C PHE A 101 22.61 0.62 -4.55
N THR A 102 23.07 -0.51 -5.07
CA THR A 102 23.78 -0.60 -6.35
C THR A 102 22.83 -1.19 -7.41
N PRO A 103 22.47 -0.41 -8.45
CA PRO A 103 21.59 -0.89 -9.51
C PRO A 103 22.32 -1.88 -10.44
N TYR A 104 21.59 -2.88 -10.91
CA TYR A 104 21.98 -3.62 -12.12
C TYR A 104 21.54 -2.87 -13.39
N PRO A 105 22.08 -3.20 -14.57
CA PRO A 105 21.65 -2.58 -15.83
C PRO A 105 20.14 -2.64 -16.08
N GLU A 106 19.47 -3.70 -15.61
CA GLU A 106 18.02 -3.82 -15.74
C GLU A 106 17.21 -2.77 -14.95
N PHE A 107 17.80 -2.14 -13.93
CA PHE A 107 17.18 -1.00 -13.24
C PHE A 107 16.85 0.14 -14.22
N ASP A 108 17.78 0.46 -15.13
CA ASP A 108 17.57 1.50 -16.12
C ASP A 108 16.58 1.07 -17.22
N ASN A 109 16.53 -0.22 -17.55
CA ASN A 109 15.49 -0.76 -18.44
C ASN A 109 14.10 -0.58 -17.83
N LEU A 110 13.94 -0.89 -16.52
CA LEU A 110 12.68 -0.71 -15.82
C LEU A 110 12.29 0.77 -15.71
N LYS A 111 13.25 1.61 -15.30
CA LYS A 111 13.07 3.06 -15.23
C LYS A 111 12.62 3.62 -16.58
N LYS A 112 13.24 3.18 -17.67
CA LYS A 112 12.83 3.57 -19.03
C LYS A 112 11.40 3.14 -19.30
N ALA A 113 11.04 1.88 -19.06
CA ALA A 113 9.68 1.39 -19.28
C ALA A 113 8.63 2.24 -18.54
N TYR A 114 8.84 2.53 -17.25
CA TYR A 114 7.91 3.33 -16.47
C TYR A 114 7.86 4.80 -16.86
N THR A 115 8.98 5.40 -17.25
CA THR A 115 9.01 6.83 -17.64
C THR A 115 8.51 7.08 -19.05
N THR A 116 8.47 6.07 -19.91
CA THR A 116 7.92 6.19 -21.27
C THR A 116 6.46 5.77 -21.36
N THR A 117 5.92 5.12 -20.32
CA THR A 117 4.52 4.67 -20.30
C THR A 117 3.57 5.87 -20.33
N ALA A 118 2.59 5.84 -21.23
CA ALA A 118 1.58 6.90 -21.31
C ALA A 118 0.69 6.93 -20.06
N ASN A 119 0.44 8.14 -19.55
CA ASN A 119 -0.52 8.32 -18.45
C ASN A 119 -1.94 7.92 -18.88
N SER A 120 -2.67 7.26 -18.00
CA SER A 120 -4.09 6.96 -18.21
C SER A 120 -4.90 8.25 -18.35
N THR A 121 -5.82 8.25 -19.31
CA THR A 121 -6.80 9.33 -19.52
C THR A 121 -8.13 9.05 -18.82
N VAL A 122 -8.29 7.87 -18.25
CA VAL A 122 -9.49 7.46 -17.51
C VAL A 122 -9.50 8.14 -16.16
N THR A 123 -10.63 8.76 -15.81
CA THR A 123 -10.87 9.33 -14.49
C THR A 123 -11.91 8.50 -13.77
N HIS A 124 -12.02 8.67 -12.45
CA HIS A 124 -13.05 8.01 -11.66
C HIS A 124 -14.46 8.24 -12.25
N ASP A 125 -14.79 9.48 -12.60
CA ASP A 125 -16.13 9.85 -13.08
C ASP A 125 -16.39 9.46 -14.54
N SER A 126 -15.34 9.26 -15.35
CA SER A 126 -15.49 8.81 -16.74
C SER A 126 -15.52 7.29 -16.88
N TYR A 127 -15.17 6.56 -15.83
CA TYR A 127 -15.12 5.10 -15.86
C TYR A 127 -16.50 4.47 -15.65
N ALA A 128 -16.96 3.75 -16.67
CA ALA A 128 -18.12 2.86 -16.56
C ALA A 128 -17.66 1.39 -16.66
N PRO A 129 -17.85 0.56 -15.62
CA PRO A 129 -17.42 -0.83 -15.66
C PRO A 129 -18.22 -1.64 -16.69
N SER A 130 -17.53 -2.16 -17.70
CA SER A 130 -18.11 -3.06 -18.71
C SER A 130 -18.28 -4.50 -18.20
N ARG A 131 -17.50 -4.88 -17.19
CA ARG A 131 -17.48 -6.21 -16.58
C ARG A 131 -18.37 -6.21 -15.34
N THR A 132 -19.58 -6.75 -15.48
CA THR A 132 -20.62 -6.73 -14.42
C THR A 132 -21.05 -8.12 -13.97
N LYS A 133 -20.38 -9.18 -14.44
CA LYS A 133 -20.76 -10.56 -14.12
C LYS A 133 -20.38 -10.88 -12.68
N ILE A 134 -21.37 -11.26 -11.87
CA ILE A 134 -21.15 -11.84 -10.55
C ILE A 134 -20.66 -13.28 -10.76
N LEU A 135 -19.44 -13.58 -10.33
CA LEU A 135 -18.91 -14.94 -10.40
C LEU A 135 -19.61 -15.84 -9.38
N ALA A 136 -19.87 -17.08 -9.78
CA ALA A 136 -20.37 -18.12 -8.90
C ALA A 136 -19.20 -18.97 -8.38
N CYS A 137 -19.27 -19.40 -7.12
CA CYS A 137 -18.27 -20.28 -6.53
C CYS A 137 -18.26 -21.65 -7.27
N PRO A 138 -17.07 -22.27 -7.43
CA PRO A 138 -16.97 -23.64 -7.93
C PRO A 138 -17.78 -24.62 -7.08
N LYS A 139 -18.57 -25.49 -7.71
CA LYS A 139 -19.46 -26.45 -7.01
C LYS A 139 -18.72 -27.47 -6.14
N SER A 140 -17.43 -27.69 -6.40
CA SER A 140 -16.60 -28.66 -5.69
C SER A 140 -15.94 -28.10 -4.42
N MET A 141 -16.22 -26.85 -4.04
CA MET A 141 -15.58 -26.19 -2.90
C MET A 141 -16.63 -25.71 -1.91
N SER A 142 -16.30 -25.80 -0.61
CA SER A 142 -17.11 -25.18 0.43
C SER A 142 -17.10 -23.67 0.25
N ILE A 143 -18.29 -23.06 0.32
CA ILE A 143 -18.46 -21.60 0.37
C ILE A 143 -18.60 -21.09 1.80
N GLU A 144 -18.55 -21.99 2.79
CA GLU A 144 -18.57 -21.61 4.20
C GLU A 144 -17.17 -21.18 4.63
N LEU A 145 -17.03 -19.90 4.95
CA LEU A 145 -15.82 -19.37 5.57
C LEU A 145 -15.76 -19.82 7.04
N PRO A 146 -14.57 -20.12 7.59
CA PRO A 146 -14.42 -20.38 9.01
C PRO A 146 -14.90 -19.18 9.83
N PRO A 147 -15.41 -19.39 11.06
CA PRO A 147 -15.77 -18.29 11.94
C PRO A 147 -14.53 -17.44 12.24
N THR A 148 -14.73 -16.14 12.44
CA THR A 148 -13.68 -15.23 12.91
C THR A 148 -13.03 -15.83 14.16
N PRO A 149 -11.70 -16.04 14.18
CA PRO A 149 -11.02 -16.57 15.35
C PRO A 149 -11.28 -15.70 16.58
N ASN A 150 -11.55 -16.34 17.72
CA ASN A 150 -11.65 -15.62 19.00
C ASN A 150 -10.24 -15.25 19.45
N VAL A 151 -9.79 -14.05 19.09
CA VAL A 151 -8.54 -13.47 19.58
C VAL A 151 -8.87 -12.53 20.72
N PRO A 152 -8.04 -12.47 21.79
CA PRO A 152 -8.09 -11.35 22.71
C PRO A 152 -8.02 -10.07 21.88
N VAL A 153 -9.01 -9.19 22.06
CA VAL A 153 -8.94 -7.85 21.48
C VAL A 153 -7.74 -7.20 22.14
N LEU A 154 -6.62 -7.15 21.41
CA LEU A 154 -5.46 -6.40 21.86
C LEU A 154 -5.92 -4.96 22.01
N GLU A 155 -5.77 -4.40 23.21
CA GLU A 155 -6.02 -2.97 23.39
C GLU A 155 -5.16 -2.22 22.37
N CYS A 156 -5.77 -1.28 21.66
CA CYS A 156 -5.01 -0.38 20.79
C CYS A 156 -3.85 0.19 21.61
N THR A 157 -2.64 0.19 21.05
CA THR A 157 -1.49 0.81 21.72
C THR A 157 -1.87 2.22 22.16
N ALA A 158 -1.68 2.51 23.45
CA ALA A 158 -1.91 3.84 24.01
C ALA A 158 -0.93 4.88 23.42
N LEU A 159 0.15 4.41 22.78
CA LEU A 159 1.09 5.24 22.05
C LEU A 159 0.56 5.50 20.65
N GLN A 160 -0.02 6.69 20.45
CA GLN A 160 -0.46 7.18 19.16
C GLN A 160 0.36 8.42 18.78
N PRO A 161 0.77 8.58 17.51
CA PRO A 161 1.36 9.83 17.06
C PRO A 161 0.37 10.97 17.29
N VAL A 162 0.87 12.05 17.87
CA VAL A 162 0.12 13.28 18.11
C VAL A 162 0.37 14.21 16.94
N CYS A 163 -0.65 14.44 16.12
CA CYS A 163 -0.60 15.42 15.03
C CYS A 163 -1.33 16.68 15.49
N GLU A 164 -0.63 17.81 15.52
CA GLU A 164 -1.22 19.12 15.93
C GLU A 164 -1.92 19.09 17.30
N GLY A 165 -1.41 18.30 18.25
CA GLY A 165 -1.96 18.18 19.59
C GLY A 165 -3.14 17.21 19.73
N SER A 166 -3.56 16.51 18.66
CA SER A 166 -4.61 15.48 18.71
C SER A 166 -4.04 14.09 18.41
N THR A 167 -4.48 13.07 19.14
CA THR A 167 -4.17 11.67 18.77
C THR A 167 -4.96 11.29 17.52
N ALA A 168 -4.36 10.46 16.65
CA ALA A 168 -4.93 10.09 15.36
C ALA A 168 -6.33 9.42 15.44
N ASN A 169 -6.70 8.88 16.60
CA ASN A 169 -7.95 8.18 16.87
C ASN A 169 -8.91 8.96 17.78
N ALA A 170 -8.71 10.27 17.97
CA ALA A 170 -9.54 11.10 18.87
C ALA A 170 -10.98 11.38 18.34
N TYR A 171 -11.47 10.63 17.36
CA TYR A 171 -12.80 10.84 16.77
C TYR A 171 -13.80 9.77 17.23
N GLU A 172 -15.06 10.16 17.39
CA GLU A 172 -16.14 9.22 17.68
C GLU A 172 -16.46 8.41 16.42
N HIS A 173 -16.34 7.09 16.51
CA HIS A 173 -16.73 6.18 15.44
C HIS A 173 -18.25 5.97 15.48
N ALA A 174 -18.96 6.61 14.55
CA ALA A 174 -20.40 6.43 14.37
C ALA A 174 -20.66 5.55 13.13
N ASP A 175 -20.36 4.26 13.21
CA ASP A 175 -20.85 3.30 12.21
C ASP A 175 -21.59 2.17 12.93
N SER A 176 -22.92 2.22 12.86
CA SER A 176 -23.84 1.22 13.40
C SER A 176 -24.40 0.30 12.31
N SER A 177 -23.93 0.44 11.07
CA SER A 177 -24.57 -0.18 9.90
C SER A 177 -24.34 -1.68 9.78
N THR A 178 -23.31 -2.23 10.45
CA THR A 178 -22.97 -3.66 10.40
C THR A 178 -22.26 -4.11 11.67
N SER A 179 -22.69 -5.23 12.24
CA SER A 179 -21.99 -5.92 13.33
C SER A 179 -20.95 -6.89 12.77
N VAL A 180 -19.88 -7.14 13.54
CA VAL A 180 -18.89 -8.16 13.20
C VAL A 180 -19.58 -9.52 13.07
N GLY A 181 -19.59 -10.09 11.86
CA GLY A 181 -20.20 -11.39 11.57
C GLY A 181 -21.48 -11.34 10.73
N ASP A 182 -22.01 -10.15 10.42
CA ASP A 182 -23.16 -10.02 9.54
C ASP A 182 -22.84 -10.48 8.11
N LYS A 183 -23.69 -11.33 7.53
CA LYS A 183 -23.57 -11.80 6.14
C LYS A 183 -24.41 -10.92 5.22
N LEU A 184 -23.77 -10.33 4.21
CA LEU A 184 -24.45 -9.60 3.15
C LEU A 184 -24.48 -10.42 1.86
N ALA A 185 -25.59 -10.33 1.12
CA ALA A 185 -25.65 -10.87 -0.23
C ALA A 185 -24.72 -10.08 -1.16
N PRO A 186 -23.96 -10.73 -2.06
CA PRO A 186 -23.14 -10.03 -3.03
C PRO A 186 -24.00 -9.11 -3.91
N SER A 187 -23.57 -7.85 -4.06
CA SER A 187 -24.23 -6.86 -4.92
C SER A 187 -23.19 -6.06 -5.68
N ASN A 188 -23.46 -5.80 -6.97
CA ASN A 188 -22.70 -4.86 -7.80
C ASN A 188 -23.29 -3.45 -7.77
N GLY A 189 -24.40 -3.24 -7.06
CA GLY A 189 -24.88 -1.90 -6.78
C GLY A 189 -23.88 -1.20 -5.87
N ALA A 190 -23.56 0.06 -6.16
CA ALA A 190 -23.04 0.96 -5.15
C ALA A 190 -24.10 1.01 -4.05
N SER A 191 -23.98 0.13 -3.06
CA SER A 191 -24.63 0.38 -1.79
C SER A 191 -24.00 1.68 -1.36
N ALA A 192 -24.79 2.73 -1.24
CA ALA A 192 -24.40 3.78 -0.32
C ALA A 192 -24.26 3.08 1.03
N GLN A 193 -23.08 2.51 1.31
CA GLN A 193 -22.44 2.83 2.56
C GLN A 193 -22.47 4.34 2.54
N THR A 194 -23.52 4.89 3.16
CA THR A 194 -23.47 6.21 3.74
C THR A 194 -22.08 6.26 4.30
N SER A 195 -21.22 7.07 3.68
CA SER A 195 -19.87 7.32 4.11
C SER A 195 -19.85 7.12 5.61
N SER A 196 -19.15 6.10 6.11
CA SER A 196 -18.72 6.13 7.50
C SER A 196 -18.21 7.56 7.64
N ASN A 197 -18.91 8.38 8.42
CA ASN A 197 -18.64 9.82 8.45
C ASN A 197 -17.27 9.98 9.12
N SER A 198 -16.20 9.70 8.38
CA SER A 198 -14.85 10.21 8.59
C SER A 198 -14.78 11.67 8.18
N GLY A 199 -15.92 12.28 7.82
CA GLY A 199 -16.10 13.71 7.63
C GLY A 199 -15.80 14.48 8.91
N ASN A 200 -14.62 15.09 8.91
CA ASN A 200 -14.07 16.14 9.78
C ASN A 200 -15.11 17.06 10.46
N THR A 201 -15.82 16.57 11.47
CA THR A 201 -16.54 17.44 12.40
C THR A 201 -15.74 17.52 13.69
N LYS A 202 -14.79 18.45 13.72
CA LYS A 202 -14.30 18.99 14.99
C LYS A 202 -15.53 19.58 15.68
N SER A 203 -16.03 18.92 16.71
CA SER A 203 -16.95 19.55 17.66
C SER A 203 -16.21 20.76 18.23
N ALA A 204 -16.57 21.95 17.75
CA ALA A 204 -16.10 23.19 18.34
C ALA A 204 -16.60 23.18 19.79
N ALA A 205 -15.69 22.94 20.74
CA ALA A 205 -15.96 23.24 22.12
C ALA A 205 -16.36 24.72 22.17
N ALA A 206 -17.62 24.98 22.47
CA ALA A 206 -18.12 26.32 22.68
C ALA A 206 -17.39 26.89 23.89
N SER A 207 -16.31 27.65 23.64
CA SER A 207 -15.68 28.51 24.63
C SER A 207 -16.70 29.55 25.06
N SER A 208 -17.44 29.22 26.12
CA SER A 208 -18.29 30.17 26.82
C SER A 208 -17.35 31.14 27.54
N ALA A 209 -16.96 32.21 26.84
CA ALA A 209 -16.26 33.33 27.44
C ALA A 209 -17.26 34.08 28.34
N THR A 210 -17.41 33.62 29.58
CA THR A 210 -18.04 34.43 30.63
C THR A 210 -17.12 35.60 30.95
N SER A 211 -17.49 36.78 30.46
CA SER A 211 -16.86 38.05 30.83
C SER A 211 -17.14 38.37 32.30
N THR A 212 -16.23 38.03 33.20
CA THR A 212 -16.20 38.58 34.55
C THR A 212 -15.33 39.84 34.57
N LEU A 213 -15.99 41.01 34.63
CA LEU A 213 -15.36 42.26 35.09
C LEU A 213 -14.92 42.06 36.54
N ALA A 214 -13.62 41.99 36.79
CA ALA A 214 -13.06 42.09 38.14
C ALA A 214 -12.37 43.46 38.28
N LEU A 215 -12.98 44.30 39.12
CA LEU A 215 -12.50 45.62 39.51
C LEU A 215 -11.16 45.49 40.25
N SER A 216 -10.21 46.33 39.85
CA SER A 216 -8.92 46.56 40.49
C SER A 216 -9.06 47.18 41.89
N VAL A 217 -8.41 46.59 42.90
CA VAL A 217 -7.92 47.31 44.09
C VAL A 217 -6.50 46.84 44.40
N ALA A 218 -5.63 47.83 44.59
CA ALA A 218 -4.19 47.70 44.74
C ALA A 218 -3.75 47.38 46.19
N ALA A 219 -2.49 46.93 46.29
CA ALA A 219 -1.44 47.40 47.22
C ALA A 219 -0.81 46.37 48.19
N ALA A 220 0.52 46.55 48.31
CA ALA A 220 1.48 46.11 49.34
C ALA A 220 1.91 44.62 49.33
N VAL A 221 3.12 44.24 48.86
CA VAL A 221 4.51 44.51 49.31
C VAL A 221 4.99 43.61 50.47
N ALA A 222 6.08 42.89 50.15
CA ALA A 222 7.19 42.40 50.98
C ALA A 222 7.09 41.06 51.74
N ALA A 223 7.89 40.13 51.20
CA ALA A 223 9.03 39.46 51.84
C ALA A 223 8.80 38.52 53.04
N ALA A 224 8.92 37.22 52.72
CA ALA A 224 9.84 36.24 53.31
C ALA A 224 10.21 36.37 54.79
N LEU A 225 9.72 35.42 55.59
CA LEU A 225 10.35 34.90 56.83
C LEU A 225 10.22 33.37 56.73
N SER A 226 11.33 32.68 56.42
CA SER A 226 12.23 32.03 57.39
C SER A 226 11.78 30.62 57.73
N ASN A 227 12.50 29.62 57.22
CA ASN A 227 12.71 28.36 57.92
C ASN A 227 14.23 28.07 57.93
N MET A 228 14.75 27.95 59.16
CA MET A 228 15.55 26.76 59.49
C MET A 228 14.63 25.55 59.50
#